data_AF-A0ABD2PTC6-F1
#
_entry.id   AF-A0ABD2PTC6-F1
#
_cell.length_a   1.000
_cell.length_b   1.000
_cell.length_c   1.000
_cell.angle_alpha   90.00
_cell.angle_beta   90.00
_cell.angle_gamma   90.00
#
_symmetry.space_group_name_H-M   'P 1'
#
loop_
_entity.id
_entity.type
_entity.pdbx_description
1 polymer ?
#
loop_
_entity_poly.entity_id
_entity_poly.type
_entity_poly.pdbx_seq_one_letter_code
_entity_poly.pdbx_strand_id
1 'polypeptide(L)'
;DPVARPEPWSASQAYANSKLAVNLFAQQLERDWGNRIQVYTVITGGMVHTGLNRELISKYPLFVQSAINQLCSGILLTPHEGAQSALHCAVSANPQDAHANTRKPGHGTGSGMLYRHCKPVNWPQSCLDPRMRASLLQRFEALIARTT
;
A
#
# COMPACT_ATOMS: atom_id res chain seq x y z
N ASP A 1 -2.10 -19.61 -32.28
CA ASP A 1 -1.88 -18.93 -30.98
C ASP A 1 -0.97 -19.75 -30.09
N PRO A 2 0.25 -19.29 -29.77
CA PRO A 2 1.04 -19.94 -28.74
C PRO A 2 0.35 -19.67 -27.41
N VAL A 3 -0.23 -20.72 -26.84
CA VAL A 3 -0.78 -20.70 -25.48
C VAL A 3 0.37 -20.35 -24.54
N ALA A 4 0.41 -19.10 -24.08
CA ALA A 4 1.36 -18.66 -23.08
C ALA A 4 1.27 -19.62 -21.90
N ARG A 5 2.38 -20.30 -21.59
CA ARG A 5 2.45 -21.16 -20.41
C ARG A 5 2.07 -20.31 -19.20
N PRO A 6 1.16 -20.77 -18.33
CA PRO A 6 0.85 -20.03 -17.12
C PRO A 6 2.14 -19.86 -16.33
N GLU A 7 2.53 -18.60 -16.10
CA GLU A 7 3.65 -18.27 -15.23
C GLU A 7 3.44 -18.98 -13.89
N PRO A 8 4.50 -19.61 -13.33
CA PRO A 8 4.38 -20.33 -12.08
C PRO A 8 3.86 -19.40 -10.99
N TRP A 9 2.80 -19.84 -10.30
CA TRP A 9 2.20 -19.04 -9.24
C TRP A 9 3.23 -18.77 -8.14
N SER A 10 3.34 -17.50 -7.76
CA SER A 10 4.22 -17.06 -6.69
C SER A 10 3.42 -16.22 -5.69
N ALA A 11 3.44 -16.64 -4.43
CA ALA A 11 2.75 -15.92 -3.34
C ALA A 11 3.24 -14.48 -3.20
N SER A 12 4.55 -14.23 -3.36
CA SER A 12 5.11 -12.88 -3.27
C SER A 12 4.67 -12.01 -4.45
N GLN A 13 4.61 -12.57 -5.66
CA GLN A 13 4.13 -11.87 -6.84
C GLN A 13 2.63 -11.58 -6.74
N ALA A 14 1.84 -12.56 -6.28
CA ALA A 14 0.40 -12.39 -6.08
C ALA A 14 0.13 -11.27 -5.06
N TYR A 15 0.85 -11.26 -3.94
CA TYR A 15 0.74 -10.21 -2.92
C TYR A 15 1.14 -8.84 -3.48
N ALA A 16 2.27 -8.74 -4.19
CA ALA A 16 2.71 -7.51 -4.83
C ALA A 16 1.67 -6.98 -5.83
N ASN A 17 1.10 -7.86 -6.65
CA ASN A 17 0.04 -7.52 -7.61
C ASN A 17 -1.23 -7.03 -6.89
N SER A 18 -1.63 -7.65 -5.78
CA SER A 18 -2.77 -7.19 -4.98
C SER A 18 -2.54 -5.80 -4.40
N LYS A 19 -1.33 -5.49 -3.90
CA LYS A 19 -1.00 -4.15 -3.40
C LYS A 19 -0.94 -3.10 -4.53
N LEU A 20 -0.42 -3.48 -5.69
CA LEU A 20 -0.46 -2.64 -6.89
C LEU A 20 -1.90 -2.33 -7.31
N ALA A 21 -2.78 -3.33 -7.30
CA ALA A 21 -4.20 -3.15 -7.62
C ALA A 21 -4.88 -2.15 -6.68
N VAL A 22 -4.63 -2.23 -5.36
CA VAL A 22 -5.16 -1.28 -4.37
C VAL A 22 -4.69 0.15 -4.66
N ASN A 23 -3.41 0.33 -4.98
CA ASN A 23 -2.85 1.65 -5.32
C ASN A 23 -3.53 2.24 -6.56
N LEU A 24 -3.66 1.45 -7.62
CA LEU A 24 -4.31 1.85 -8.87
C LEU A 24 -5.79 2.20 -8.66
N PHE A 25 -6.48 1.44 -7.82
CA PHE A 25 -7.87 1.70 -7.45
C PHE A 25 -8.01 3.01 -6.67
N ALA A 26 -7.15 3.26 -5.67
CA ALA A 26 -7.18 4.49 -4.88
C ALA A 26 -6.97 5.74 -5.76
N GLN A 27 -6.05 5.67 -6.73
CA GLN A 27 -5.84 6.74 -7.69
C GLN A 27 -7.05 6.97 -8.61
N GLN A 28 -7.78 5.92 -8.96
CA GLN A 28 -9.02 6.06 -9.73
C GLN A 28 -10.14 6.64 -8.88
N LEU A 29 -10.28 6.18 -7.63
CA LEU A 29 -11.27 6.67 -6.71
C LEU A 29 -11.10 8.18 -6.48
N GLU A 30 -9.86 8.65 -6.34
CA GLU A 30 -9.57 10.08 -6.28
C GLU A 30 -9.96 10.82 -7.56
N ARG A 31 -9.68 10.22 -8.72
CA ARG A 31 -10.03 10.82 -10.01
C ARG A 31 -11.54 11.00 -10.17
N ASP A 32 -12.32 10.02 -9.73
CA ASP A 32 -13.77 9.98 -9.95
C ASP A 32 -14.55 10.68 -8.83
N TRP A 33 -14.02 10.68 -7.60
CA TRP A 33 -14.72 11.15 -6.40
C TRP A 33 -13.93 12.16 -5.55
N GLY A 34 -12.73 12.60 -5.96
CA GLY A 34 -11.86 13.49 -5.18
C GLY A 34 -12.44 14.88 -4.89
N ASN A 35 -13.54 15.25 -5.56
CA ASN A 35 -14.32 16.46 -5.25
C ASN A 35 -15.33 16.27 -4.09
N ARG A 36 -15.61 15.03 -3.69
CA ARG A 36 -16.61 14.66 -2.68
C ARG A 36 -15.97 14.00 -1.46
N ILE A 37 -14.91 13.23 -1.68
CA ILE A 37 -14.17 12.52 -0.64
C ILE A 37 -12.69 12.82 -0.77
N GLN A 38 -11.97 12.62 0.33
CA GLN A 38 -10.51 12.69 0.34
C GLN A 38 -9.95 11.27 0.34
N VAL A 39 -9.10 10.96 -0.61
CA VAL A 39 -8.50 9.63 -0.76
C VAL A 39 -7.03 9.69 -0.42
N TYR A 40 -6.63 8.90 0.58
CA TYR A 40 -5.23 8.80 1.00
C TYR A 40 -4.76 7.35 0.87
N THR A 41 -3.57 7.17 0.32
CA THR A 41 -2.94 5.84 0.29
C THR A 41 -1.76 5.83 1.25
N VAL A 42 -1.72 4.87 2.15
CA VAL A 42 -0.68 4.80 3.19
C VAL A 42 0.13 3.53 3.01
N ILE A 43 1.45 3.70 2.87
CA ILE A 43 2.40 2.61 2.93
C ILE A 43 3.06 2.65 4.29
N THR A 44 2.77 1.64 5.10
CA THR A 44 3.62 1.30 6.24
C THR A 44 4.96 0.85 5.67
N GLY A 45 6.00 1.67 5.82
CA GLY A 45 7.33 1.34 5.32
C GLY A 45 7.83 0.03 5.92
N GLY A 46 8.42 -0.84 5.09
CA GLY A 46 9.05 -2.08 5.56
C GLY A 46 8.09 -3.22 5.84
N MET A 47 8.66 -4.39 6.10
CA MET A 47 7.91 -5.48 6.73
C MET A 47 7.48 -4.95 8.13
N VAL A 48 6.21 -5.08 8.47
CA VAL A 48 5.73 -4.83 9.84
C VAL A 48 5.75 -6.18 10.56
N HIS A 49 6.04 -6.20 11.87
CA HIS A 49 6.00 -7.44 12.66
C HIS A 49 4.55 -7.88 12.90
N THR A 50 3.85 -8.25 11.83
CA THR A 50 2.44 -8.67 11.86
C THR A 50 2.28 -10.18 11.97
N GLY A 51 3.35 -10.91 12.29
CA GLY A 51 3.29 -12.38 12.34
C GLY A 51 3.03 -13.04 10.98
N LEU A 52 3.15 -12.31 9.86
CA LEU A 52 3.04 -12.87 8.50
C LEU A 52 4.08 -13.97 8.23
N ASN A 53 5.20 -13.94 8.96
CA ASN A 53 6.23 -14.99 8.94
C ASN A 53 6.04 -16.08 10.01
N ARG A 54 4.94 -16.09 10.78
CA ARG A 54 4.76 -17.02 11.90
C ARG A 54 4.83 -18.48 11.45
N GLU A 55 4.29 -18.82 10.28
CA GLU A 55 4.42 -20.20 9.74
C GLU A 55 5.84 -20.55 9.31
N LEU A 56 6.57 -19.61 8.69
CA LEU A 56 7.97 -19.80 8.32
C LEU A 56 8.88 -19.91 9.55
N ILE A 57 8.61 -19.11 10.58
CA ILE A 57 9.39 -19.06 11.83
C ILE A 57 9.09 -20.28 12.70
N SER A 58 7.86 -20.81 12.69
CA SER A 58 7.47 -22.00 13.48
C SER A 58 8.29 -23.26 13.15
N LYS A 59 8.89 -23.32 11.96
CA LYS A 59 9.74 -24.43 11.51
C LYS A 59 11.13 -24.43 12.14
N TYR A 60 11.53 -23.34 12.80
CA TYR A 60 12.84 -23.19 13.42
C TYR A 60 12.82 -23.51 14.92
N PRO A 61 13.96 -23.91 15.51
CA PRO A 61 14.08 -24.10 16.95
C PRO A 61 13.79 -22.81 17.74
N LEU A 62 13.28 -22.94 18.98
CA LEU A 62 12.82 -21.83 19.82
C LEU A 62 13.85 -20.70 19.98
N PHE A 63 15.14 -21.02 20.07
CA PHE A 63 16.21 -20.01 20.18
C PHE A 63 16.37 -19.17 18.89
N VAL A 64 16.20 -19.79 17.72
CA VAL A 64 16.21 -19.12 16.41
C VAL A 64 14.95 -18.27 16.25
N GLN A 65 13.79 -18.76 16.71
CA GLN A 65 12.56 -17.98 16.72
C GLN A 65 12.72 -16.72 17.58
N SER A 66 13.34 -16.85 18.76
CA SER A 66 13.62 -15.71 19.64
C SER A 66 14.60 -14.72 19.00
N ALA A 67 15.66 -15.21 18.35
CA ALA A 67 16.63 -14.36 17.66
C ALA A 67 16.00 -13.63 16.46
N ILE A 68 15.17 -14.31 15.66
CA ILE A 68 14.44 -13.71 14.55
C ILE A 68 13.44 -12.68 15.07
N ASN A 69 12.67 -12.97 16.13
CA ASN A 69 11.74 -12.02 16.71
C ASN A 69 12.44 -10.77 17.26
N GLN A 70 13.58 -10.92 17.92
CA GLN A 70 14.38 -9.78 18.40
C GLN A 70 14.97 -8.96 17.24
N LEU A 71 15.50 -9.62 16.21
CA LEU A 71 16.01 -8.95 15.01
C LEU A 71 14.88 -8.23 14.24
N CYS A 72 13.73 -8.87 14.15
CA CYS A 72 12.50 -8.32 13.60
C CYS A 72 12.01 -7.12 14.41
N SER A 73 12.02 -7.15 15.74
CA SER A 73 11.64 -5.97 16.55
C SER A 73 12.58 -4.77 16.38
N GLY A 74 13.83 -4.99 15.97
CA GLY A 74 14.80 -3.92 15.71
C GLY A 74 14.78 -3.35 14.29
N ILE A 75 14.17 -4.04 13.32
CA ILE A 75 14.18 -3.68 11.89
C ILE A 75 12.77 -3.34 11.38
N LEU A 76 11.74 -3.97 11.95
CA LEU A 76 10.35 -3.80 11.54
C LEU A 76 9.77 -2.61 12.29
N LEU A 77 9.04 -1.75 11.57
CA LEU A 77 8.28 -0.68 12.19
C LEU A 77 7.37 -1.25 13.28
N THR A 78 7.33 -0.60 14.43
CA THR A 78 6.38 -0.94 15.48
C THR A 78 4.96 -0.75 14.95
N PRO A 79 3.97 -1.53 15.41
CA PRO A 79 2.56 -1.34 15.03
C PRO A 79 2.08 0.10 15.26
N HIS A 80 2.63 0.76 16.28
CA HIS A 80 2.40 2.17 16.56
C HIS A 80 2.87 3.09 15.41
N GLU A 81 4.12 2.94 14.95
CA GLU A 81 4.65 3.71 13.82
C GLU A 81 3.93 3.39 12.49
N GLY A 82 3.48 2.14 12.32
CA GLY A 82 2.66 1.72 11.17
C GLY A 82 1.27 2.38 11.18
N ALA A 83 0.61 2.41 12.33
CA ALA A 83 -0.72 3.01 12.48
C ALA A 83 -0.69 4.54 12.42
N GLN A 84 0.39 5.17 12.86
CA GLN A 84 0.52 6.62 12.95
C GLN A 84 0.21 7.32 11.61
N SER A 85 0.73 6.80 10.49
CA SER A 85 0.48 7.40 9.17
C SER A 85 -0.97 7.28 8.73
N ALA A 86 -1.63 6.15 9.05
CA ALA A 86 -3.03 5.94 8.75
C ALA A 86 -3.93 6.86 9.58
N LEU A 87 -3.68 6.93 10.89
CA LEU A 87 -4.39 7.84 11.79
C LEU A 87 -4.20 9.29 11.36
N HIS A 88 -2.97 9.69 11.02
CA HIS A 88 -2.67 11.04 10.57
C HIS A 88 -3.48 11.42 9.31
N CYS A 89 -3.56 10.55 8.31
CA CYS A 89 -4.40 10.80 7.13
C CYS A 89 -5.91 10.81 7.45
N ALA A 90 -6.36 10.08 8.47
CA ALA A 90 -7.77 9.97 8.82
C ALA A 90 -8.28 11.17 9.65
N VAL A 91 -7.45 11.76 10.51
CA VAL A 91 -7.89 12.80 11.47
C VAL A 91 -7.40 14.21 11.13
N SER A 92 -6.31 14.35 10.37
CA SER A 92 -5.76 15.66 10.04
C SER A 92 -6.62 16.35 8.98
N ALA A 93 -7.03 17.59 9.25
CA ALA A 93 -7.77 18.41 8.27
C ALA A 93 -6.92 18.75 7.04
N ASN A 94 -5.60 18.89 7.21
CA ASN A 94 -4.65 18.91 6.09
C ASN A 94 -3.40 18.09 6.43
N PRO A 95 -3.36 16.79 6.05
CA PRO A 95 -2.21 15.92 6.29
C PRO A 95 -0.94 16.39 5.55
N GLN A 96 -1.05 17.17 4.48
CA GLN A 96 0.12 17.67 3.75
C GLN A 96 0.81 18.82 4.51
N ASP A 97 0.02 19.74 5.08
CA ASP A 97 0.53 20.94 5.75
C ASP A 97 1.09 20.67 7.15
N ALA A 98 0.60 19.63 7.84
CA ALA A 98 1.05 19.24 9.17
C ALA A 98 2.57 18.95 9.26
N HIS A 99 3.23 18.69 8.12
CA HIS A 99 4.66 18.41 8.05
C HIS A 99 5.42 19.33 7.07
N ALA A 100 4.83 20.44 6.66
CA ALA A 100 5.41 21.37 5.69
C ALA A 100 6.52 22.25 6.31
N ASN A 101 7.72 21.70 6.47
CA ASN A 101 8.97 22.49 6.38
C ASN A 101 9.45 22.64 4.92
N THR A 102 8.77 21.99 3.97
CA THR A 102 9.09 22.04 2.55
C THR A 102 8.28 23.13 1.86
N ARG A 103 9.01 24.17 1.47
CA ARG A 103 8.64 25.33 0.68
C ARG A 103 8.10 24.97 -0.72
N LYS A 104 6.93 24.35 -0.82
CA LYS A 104 6.11 24.35 -2.04
C LYS A 104 4.65 24.54 -1.65
N PRO A 105 4.08 25.74 -1.85
CA PRO A 105 2.68 25.99 -1.59
C PRO A 105 1.85 25.30 -2.68
N GLY A 106 1.42 24.08 -2.42
CA GLY A 106 0.32 23.47 -3.16
C GLY A 106 -0.93 23.64 -2.30
N HIS A 107 -1.86 24.51 -2.73
CA HIS A 107 -3.18 24.67 -2.10
C HIS A 107 -4.00 23.39 -2.29
N GLY A 108 -3.76 22.36 -1.49
CA GLY A 108 -4.48 21.09 -1.58
C GLY A 108 -4.45 20.36 -0.24
N THR A 109 -5.49 19.57 0.03
CA THR A 109 -5.65 18.81 1.27
C THR A 109 -4.78 17.55 1.34
N GLY A 110 -3.81 17.40 0.42
CA GLY A 110 -3.00 16.18 0.28
C GLY A 110 -3.74 14.96 -0.29
N SER A 111 -4.99 15.13 -0.75
CA SER A 111 -5.77 14.06 -1.37
C SER A 111 -5.11 13.52 -2.64
N GLY A 112 -5.27 12.22 -2.90
CA GLY A 112 -4.65 11.52 -4.04
C GLY A 112 -3.17 11.18 -3.87
N MET A 113 -2.57 11.52 -2.74
CA MET A 113 -1.14 11.28 -2.49
C MET A 113 -0.88 9.95 -1.77
N LEU A 114 0.34 9.48 -1.96
CA LEU A 114 0.90 8.34 -1.25
C LEU A 114 1.65 8.83 -0.01
N TYR A 115 1.38 8.26 1.15
CA TYR A 115 1.99 8.65 2.41
C TYR A 115 2.86 7.54 3.00
N ARG A 116 3.99 7.92 3.56
CA ARG A 116 4.89 7.04 4.33
C ARG A 116 5.52 7.84 5.47
N HIS A 117 5.46 7.33 6.69
CA HIS A 117 5.92 8.04 7.89
C HIS A 117 5.31 9.46 8.01
N CYS A 118 3.99 9.55 7.80
CA CYS A 118 3.21 10.80 7.79
C CYS A 118 3.62 11.83 6.73
N LYS A 119 4.53 11.49 5.80
CA LYS A 119 5.00 12.40 4.76
C LYS A 119 4.51 11.96 3.37
N PRO A 120 4.16 12.89 2.47
CA PRO A 120 3.86 12.56 1.10
C PRO A 120 5.11 12.04 0.39
N VAL A 121 4.94 11.00 -0.40
CA VAL A 121 5.99 10.36 -1.21
C VAL A 121 5.51 10.17 -2.65
N ASN A 122 6.47 10.03 -3.57
CA ASN A 122 6.14 9.79 -4.97
C ASN A 122 5.59 8.37 -5.17
N TRP A 123 4.62 8.26 -6.07
CA TRP A 123 4.13 6.98 -6.54
C TRP A 123 5.24 6.19 -7.26
N PRO A 124 5.33 4.87 -7.08
CA PRO A 124 6.23 4.04 -7.86
C PRO A 124 5.80 4.03 -9.33
N GLN A 125 6.75 3.86 -10.26
CA GLN A 125 6.47 3.96 -11.70
C GLN A 125 5.41 2.99 -12.20
N SER A 126 5.30 1.80 -11.60
CA SER A 126 4.25 0.83 -11.90
C SER A 126 2.82 1.34 -11.65
N CYS A 127 2.66 2.31 -10.74
CA CYS A 127 1.37 2.95 -10.46
C CYS A 127 1.09 4.16 -11.37
N LEU A 128 2.02 4.54 -12.25
CA LEU A 128 1.87 5.69 -13.14
C LEU A 128 1.33 5.32 -14.52
N ASP A 129 1.23 4.03 -14.86
CA ASP A 129 0.72 3.57 -16.15
C ASP A 129 -0.83 3.68 -16.22
N PRO A 130 -1.38 4.61 -17.03
CA PRO A 130 -2.83 4.79 -17.14
C PRO A 130 -3.52 3.61 -17.82
N ARG A 131 -2.82 2.90 -18.72
CA ARG A 131 -3.38 1.76 -19.46
C ARG A 131 -3.55 0.56 -18.54
N MET A 132 -2.55 0.32 -17.69
CA MET A 132 -2.62 -0.72 -16.67
C MET A 132 -3.77 -0.49 -15.71
N ARG A 133 -3.97 0.77 -15.28
CA ARG A 133 -5.10 1.16 -14.42
C ARG A 133 -6.45 0.83 -15.06
N ALA A 134 -6.67 1.32 -16.29
CA ALA A 134 -7.93 1.13 -17.00
C ALA A 134 -8.24 -0.35 -17.26
N SER A 135 -7.24 -1.12 -17.70
CA SER A 135 -7.40 -2.56 -17.94
C SER A 135 -7.76 -3.33 -16.67
N LEU A 136 -7.13 -2.99 -15.55
CA LEU A 136 -7.32 -3.67 -14.27
C LEU A 136 -8.73 -3.38 -13.73
N LEU A 137 -9.20 -2.13 -13.79
CA LEU A 137 -10.56 -1.76 -13.39
C LEU A 137 -11.63 -2.48 -14.22
N GLN A 138 -11.48 -2.47 -15.55
CA GLN A 138 -12.42 -3.17 -16.43
C GLN A 138 -12.52 -4.67 -16.09
N ARG A 139 -11.39 -5.29 -15.74
CA ARG A 139 -11.37 -6.69 -15.29
C ARG A 139 -12.02 -6.88 -13.92
N PHE A 140 -11.82 -5.94 -12.99
CA PHE A 140 -12.46 -5.98 -11.67
C PHE A 140 -13.97 -5.85 -11.77
N GLU A 141 -14.48 -4.89 -12.53
CA GLU A 141 -15.93 -4.72 -12.77
C GLU A 141 -16.54 -5.96 -13.41
N ALA A 142 -15.87 -6.53 -14.41
CA ALA A 142 -16.31 -7.77 -15.04
C ALA A 142 -16.30 -8.97 -14.07
N LEU A 143 -15.41 -9.00 -13.09
CA LEU A 143 -15.39 -10.05 -12.05
C LEU A 143 -16.52 -9.85 -11.04
N ILE A 144 -16.71 -8.64 -10.55
CA ILE A 144 -17.79 -8.30 -9.59
C ILE A 144 -19.15 -8.61 -10.21
N ALA A 145 -19.39 -8.20 -11.45
CA ALA A 145 -20.63 -8.43 -12.17
C ALA A 145 -20.93 -9.92 -12.45
N ARG A 146 -19.92 -10.80 -12.36
CA ARG A 146 -20.11 -12.25 -12.47
C ARG A 146 -20.45 -12.92 -11.15
N THR A 147 -20.21 -12.23 -10.02
CA THR A 147 -20.43 -12.76 -8.67
C THR A 147 -21.71 -12.27 -8.00
N THR A 148 -22.38 -11.27 -8.59
CA THR A 148 -23.69 -10.73 -8.21
C THR A 148 -24.77 -11.23 -9.15
#